data_AF-A0A916JXP1-F1
#
_entry.id   AF-A0A916JXP1-F1
#
_cell.length_a   1.000
_cell.length_b   1.000
_cell.length_c   1.000
_cell.angle_alpha   90.00
_cell.angle_beta   90.00
_cell.angle_gamma   90.00
#
_symmetry.space_group_name_H-M   'P 1'
#
loop_
_entity.id
_entity.type
_entity.pdbx_description
1 polymer ?
#
loop_
_entity_poly.entity_id
_entity_poly.type
_entity_poly.pdbx_seq_one_letter_code
_entity_poly.pdbx_strand_id
1 'polypeptide(L)'
;MVGKCIFLFLLFAMMLGCDRSRWKRTSVRGRILYGVLLLPSMYLGILFAADLQWPNLNDLISYFLGEPAKRIVESVKLPPP
;
A
#
# COMPACT_ATOMS: atom_id res chain seq x y z
N MET A 1 6.09 5.27 20.67
CA MET A 1 4.63 5.20 20.48
C MET A 1 4.02 6.57 20.16
N VAL A 2 3.87 7.50 21.11
CA VAL A 2 3.19 8.80 20.89
C VAL A 2 3.76 9.61 19.73
N GLY A 3 5.09 9.77 19.64
CA GLY A 3 5.72 10.50 18.53
C GLY A 3 5.45 9.89 17.14
N LYS A 4 5.40 8.56 17.04
CA LYS A 4 5.06 7.84 15.80
C LYS A 4 3.61 8.09 15.39
N CYS A 5 2.69 8.08 16.36
CA CYS A 5 1.28 8.40 16.12
C CYS A 5 1.07 9.85 15.67
N ILE A 6 1.76 10.82 16.31
CA ILE A 6 1.70 12.23 15.93
C ILE A 6 2.22 12.42 14.50
N PHE A 7 3.35 11.78 14.18
CA PHE A 7 3.93 11.84 12.84
C PHE A 7 2.99 11.26 11.77
N LEU A 8 2.41 10.09 12.00
CA LEU A 8 1.42 9.51 11.09
C LEU A 8 0.19 10.38 10.95
N PHE A 9 -0.31 10.95 12.05
CA PHE A 9 -1.46 11.84 12.03
C PHE A 9 -1.17 13.07 11.16
N LEU A 10 0.01 13.70 11.30
CA LEU A 10 0.45 14.82 10.47
C LEU A 10 0.52 14.43 8.99
N LEU A 11 1.10 13.28 8.66
CA LEU A 11 1.19 12.80 7.28
C LEU A 11 -0.18 12.58 6.65
N PHE A 12 -1.08 11.85 7.33
CA PHE A 12 -2.42 11.62 6.82
C PHE A 12 -3.24 12.90 6.74
N ALA A 13 -3.12 13.80 7.72
CA ALA A 13 -3.80 15.10 7.70
C ALA A 13 -3.33 15.96 6.52
N MET A 14 -2.02 15.98 6.24
CA MET A 14 -1.45 16.73 5.13
C MET A 14 -1.88 16.15 3.78
N MET A 15 -1.84 14.82 3.63
CA MET A 15 -2.33 14.10 2.45
C MET A 15 -3.81 14.40 2.17
N LEU A 16 -4.67 14.20 3.18
CA LEU A 16 -6.11 14.48 3.07
C LEU A 16 -6.39 15.97 2.81
N GLY A 17 -5.61 16.87 3.39
CA GLY A 17 -5.70 18.31 3.16
C GLY A 17 -5.44 18.69 1.71
N CYS A 18 -4.37 18.15 1.11
CA CYS A 18 -4.06 18.35 -0.30
C CYS A 18 -5.15 17.77 -1.21
N ASP A 19 -5.62 16.56 -0.90
CA ASP A 19 -6.59 15.83 -1.72
C ASP A 19 -8.02 16.37 -1.60
N ARG A 20 -8.35 17.09 -0.52
CA ARG A 20 -9.68 17.71 -0.33
C ARG A 20 -10.07 18.62 -1.48
N SER A 21 -9.12 19.35 -2.05
CA SER A 21 -9.34 20.23 -3.21
C SER A 21 -9.74 19.45 -4.48
N ARG A 22 -9.19 18.23 -4.63
CA ARG A 22 -9.40 17.35 -5.79
C ARG A 22 -10.65 16.48 -5.62
N TRP A 23 -11.06 16.19 -4.38
CA TRP A 23 -12.19 15.33 -4.05
C TRP A 23 -13.52 15.72 -4.71
N LYS A 24 -13.77 17.03 -4.88
CA LYS A 24 -14.97 17.55 -5.54
C LYS A 24 -15.01 17.26 -7.05
N ARG A 25 -13.86 17.09 -7.70
CA ARG A 25 -13.72 16.85 -9.15
C ARG A 25 -13.51 15.37 -9.48
N THR A 26 -13.19 14.54 -8.50
CA THR A 26 -12.95 13.11 -8.69
C THR A 26 -14.23 12.32 -8.83
N SER A 27 -14.28 11.44 -9.85
CA SER A 27 -15.39 10.50 -10.08
C SER A 27 -15.55 9.49 -8.92
N VAL A 28 -16.72 8.87 -8.81
CA VAL A 28 -16.98 7.83 -7.78
C VAL A 28 -15.94 6.71 -7.84
N ARG A 29 -15.56 6.27 -9.05
CA ARG A 29 -14.49 5.27 -9.25
C ARG A 29 -13.14 5.76 -8.72
N GLY A 30 -12.78 7.02 -8.95
CA GLY A 30 -11.55 7.58 -8.41
C GLY A 30 -11.53 7.63 -6.89
N ARG A 31 -12.68 7.88 -6.24
CA ARG A 31 -12.80 7.82 -4.78
C ARG A 31 -12.67 6.39 -4.24
N ILE A 32 -13.22 5.40 -4.95
CA ILE A 32 -13.07 3.98 -4.59
C ILE A 32 -11.60 3.57 -4.68
N LEU A 33 -10.92 3.89 -5.80
CA LEU A 33 -9.50 3.59 -5.97
C LEU A 33 -8.64 4.27 -4.90
N TYR A 34 -8.96 5.52 -4.56
CA TYR A 34 -8.31 6.22 -3.46
C TYR A 34 -8.47 5.49 -2.13
N GLY A 35 -9.69 5.04 -1.79
CA GLY A 35 -9.93 4.25 -0.58
C GLY A 35 -9.15 2.93 -0.57
N VAL A 36 -9.09 2.24 -1.71
CA VAL A 36 -8.32 1.00 -1.88
C VAL A 36 -6.81 1.24 -1.69
N LEU A 37 -6.28 2.39 -2.12
CA LEU A 37 -4.89 2.80 -1.90
C LEU A 37 -4.62 3.30 -0.47
N LEU A 38 -5.63 3.87 0.19
CA LEU A 38 -5.52 4.35 1.56
C LEU A 38 -5.42 3.19 2.56
N LEU A 39 -6.17 2.11 2.33
CA LEU A 39 -6.16 0.87 3.14
C LEU A 39 -4.74 0.32 3.44
N PRO A 40 -3.90 0.00 2.42
CA PRO A 40 -2.54 -0.51 2.66
C PRO A 40 -1.63 0.53 3.32
N SER A 41 -1.87 1.82 3.06
CA SER A 41 -1.13 2.91 3.74
C SER A 41 -1.46 2.96 5.23
N MET A 42 -2.75 2.82 5.60
CA MET A 42 -3.18 2.74 6.99
C MET A 42 -2.63 1.48 7.68
N TYR A 43 -2.64 0.33 7.00
CA TYR A 43 -2.05 -0.91 7.50
C TYR A 43 -0.58 -0.73 7.89
N LEU A 44 0.25 -0.21 6.97
CA LEU A 44 1.65 0.06 7.24
C LEU A 44 1.84 1.10 8.35
N GLY A 45 0.97 2.10 8.41
CA GLY A 45 0.95 3.07 9.50
C GLY A 45 0.72 2.42 10.87
N ILE A 46 -0.22 1.48 10.97
CA ILE A 46 -0.49 0.74 12.22
C ILE A 46 0.72 -0.11 12.61
N LEU A 47 1.30 -0.85 11.65
CA LEU A 47 2.52 -1.64 11.88
C LEU A 47 3.65 -0.77 12.42
N PHE A 48 3.86 0.40 11.82
CA PHE A 48 4.87 1.37 12.26
C PHE A 48 4.56 1.95 13.65
N ALA A 49 3.32 2.35 13.90
CA ALA A 49 2.92 3.01 15.14
C ALA A 49 3.05 2.09 16.37
N ALA A 50 2.69 0.83 16.18
CA ALA A 50 2.61 -0.16 17.25
C ALA A 50 3.78 -1.16 17.25
N ASP A 51 4.78 -0.96 16.37
CA ASP A 51 5.97 -1.81 16.25
C ASP A 51 5.63 -3.30 16.06
N LEU A 52 4.55 -3.61 15.33
CA LEU A 52 4.16 -4.99 15.04
C LEU A 52 5.09 -5.58 13.98
N GLN A 53 5.61 -6.79 14.26
CA GLN A 53 6.36 -7.60 13.30
C GLN A 53 5.44 -8.39 12.36
N TRP A 54 4.35 -7.77 11.92
CA TRP A 54 3.45 -8.36 10.93
C TRP A 54 4.05 -8.23 9.53
N PRO A 55 3.67 -9.14 8.60
CA PRO A 55 4.21 -9.13 7.24
C PRO A 55 3.92 -7.79 6.56
N ASN A 56 4.94 -7.20 5.95
CA ASN A 56 4.74 -5.95 5.22
C ASN A 56 4.03 -6.21 3.88
N LEU A 57 3.73 -5.15 3.13
CA LEU A 57 3.06 -5.31 1.82
C LEU A 57 3.87 -6.14 0.82
N ASN A 58 5.20 -6.05 0.86
CA ASN A 58 6.05 -6.84 -0.02
C ASN A 58 5.95 -8.34 0.29
N ASP A 59 5.90 -8.69 1.58
CA ASP A 59 5.75 -10.08 2.02
C ASP A 59 4.37 -10.63 1.61
N LEU A 60 3.31 -9.84 1.80
CA LEU A 60 1.96 -10.18 1.37
C LEU A 60 1.88 -10.37 -0.15
N ILE A 61 2.40 -9.44 -0.93
CA ILE A 61 2.43 -9.52 -2.39
C ILE A 61 3.22 -10.74 -2.84
N SER A 62 4.39 -10.99 -2.25
CA SER A 62 5.22 -12.17 -2.55
C SER A 62 4.53 -13.47 -2.19
N TYR A 63 3.76 -13.50 -1.10
CA TYR A 63 2.96 -14.66 -0.72
C TYR A 63 1.85 -14.97 -1.74
N PHE A 64 1.10 -13.95 -2.19
CA PHE A 64 0.01 -14.15 -3.14
C PHE A 64 0.46 -14.36 -4.59
N LEU A 65 1.50 -13.63 -5.02
CA LEU A 65 1.92 -13.56 -6.42
C LEU A 65 3.27 -14.21 -6.70
N GLY A 66 4.01 -14.66 -5.68
CA GLY A 66 5.34 -15.24 -5.86
C GLY A 66 5.36 -16.47 -6.75
N GLU A 67 4.44 -17.42 -6.50
CA GLU A 67 4.32 -18.63 -7.33
C GLU A 67 3.85 -18.33 -8.77
N PRO A 68 2.79 -17.53 -8.99
CA PRO A 68 2.44 -17.05 -10.33
C PRO A 68 3.60 -16.34 -11.04
N ALA A 69 4.32 -15.46 -10.34
CA ALA A 69 5.45 -14.72 -10.91
C ALA A 69 6.58 -15.65 -11.36
N LYS A 70 6.93 -16.66 -10.54
CA LYS A 70 7.92 -17.68 -10.92
C LYS A 70 7.53 -18.41 -12.20
N ARG A 71 6.28 -18.86 -12.30
CA ARG A 71 5.78 -19.57 -13.50
C ARG A 71 5.85 -18.72 -14.77
N ILE A 72 5.55 -17.43 -14.67
CA ILE A 72 5.68 -16.49 -15.79
C ILE A 72 7.15 -16.40 -16.21
N VAL A 73 8.07 -16.21 -15.25
CA VAL A 73 9.51 -16.12 -15.54
C VAL A 73 10.03 -17.41 -16.18
N GLU A 74 9.61 -18.57 -15.68
CA GLU A 74 9.96 -19.88 -16.25
C GLU A 74 9.42 -20.08 -17.66
N SER A 75 8.22 -19.59 -17.98
CA SER A 75 7.65 -19.66 -19.33
C SER A 75 8.37 -18.80 -20.38
N VAL A 76 9.12 -17.78 -19.94
CA VAL A 76 9.84 -16.85 -20.81
C VAL A 76 11.32 -17.23 -20.95
N LYS A 77 11.86 -18.05 -20.04
CA LYS A 77 13.22 -18.57 -20.16
C LYS A 77 13.31 -19.48 -21.39
N LEU A 78 13.97 -18.99 -22.44
CA LEU A 78 14.41 -19.82 -23.57
C LEU A 78 15.35 -20.92 -23.06
N PRO A 79 15.34 -22.13 -23.68
CA PRO A 79 16.24 -23.21 -23.29
C PRO A 79 17.70 -22.72 -23.31
N PRO A 80 18.55 -23.19 -22.38
CA PRO A 80 19.97 -22.82 -22.36
C PRO A 80 20.66 -23.18 -23.69
N PRO A 81 21.65 -22.38 -24.13
CA PRO A 81 22.37 -22.59 -25.39
C PRO A 81 23.13 -23.92 -25.43
#